data_AF-A0AAD5Y2S0-F1
#
_entry.id   AF-A0AAD5Y2S0-F1
#
_cell.length_a   1.000
_cell.length_b   1.000
_cell.length_c   1.000
_cell.angle_alpha   90.00
_cell.angle_beta   90.00
_cell.angle_gamma   90.00
#
_symmetry.space_group_name_H-M   'P 1'
#
loop_
_entity.id
_entity.type
_entity.pdbx_description
1 polymer ?
#
loop_
_entity_poly.entity_id
_entity_poly.type
_entity_poly.pdbx_seq_one_letter_code
_entity_poly.pdbx_strand_id
1 'polypeptide(L)'
;MTIAYSFNNWAGAADNFSPRMNEQVFREASKVTLAYIGSFIFTIGIQVVFKVKSVKNHQQLKKTGSKEKYDRYQDEIMIPVDRSVGNFMEWQGSFILLFWMNAYLRGQDIWVGWIYVAVRMLYPLLALAGGVSRKGAQPLIFLTTVPGYAVLSYYGYQIYKVLYQ
;
A
#
# COMPACT_ATOMS: atom_id res chain seq x y z
N MET A 1 -7.85 37.43 41.12
CA MET A 1 -6.64 36.75 40.62
C MET A 1 -7.05 36.04 39.34
N THR A 2 -6.91 36.72 38.21
CA THR A 2 -7.50 36.30 36.93
C THR A 2 -6.44 35.56 36.11
N ILE A 3 -6.71 34.30 35.80
CA ILE A 3 -5.85 33.42 35.00
C ILE A 3 -6.01 33.83 33.53
N ALA A 4 -5.19 34.77 33.07
CA ALA A 4 -4.98 35.04 31.66
C ALA A 4 -3.78 34.21 31.17
N TYR A 5 -3.98 32.91 30.98
CA TYR A 5 -3.02 32.10 30.22
C TYR A 5 -3.13 32.48 28.74
N SER A 6 -2.08 33.14 28.29
CA SER A 6 -1.67 33.37 26.90
C SER A 6 -2.33 32.44 25.87
N PHE A 7 -3.28 32.98 25.11
CA PHE A 7 -3.68 32.46 23.79
C PHE A 7 -2.69 32.86 22.68
N ASN A 8 -1.59 33.55 23.00
CA ASN A 8 -0.67 34.11 22.01
C ASN A 8 0.40 33.12 21.52
N ASN A 9 0.55 31.96 22.16
CA ASN A 9 1.53 30.95 21.72
C ASN A 9 1.02 30.05 20.57
N TRP A 10 -0.26 30.12 20.21
CA TRP A 10 -0.81 29.34 19.09
C TRP A 10 -0.66 30.03 17.73
N ALA A 11 -0.58 31.36 17.69
CA ALA A 11 -0.43 32.11 16.44
C ALA A 11 0.96 31.91 15.80
N GLY A 12 2.03 31.89 16.60
CA GLY A 12 3.40 31.70 16.07
C GLY A 12 3.70 30.29 15.54
N ALA A 13 2.93 29.27 15.92
CA ALA A 13 3.05 27.92 15.36
C ALA A 13 2.35 27.80 13.99
N ALA A 14 1.31 28.59 13.75
CA ALA A 14 0.56 28.61 12.49
C ALA A 14 1.34 29.31 11.36
N ASP A 15 2.17 30.31 11.68
CA ASP A 15 2.97 31.04 10.69
C ASP A 15 4.09 30.18 10.06
N ASN A 16 4.51 29.10 10.73
CA ASN A 16 5.44 28.10 10.18
C ASN A 16 4.75 27.03 9.31
N PHE A 17 3.42 27.07 9.22
CA PHE A 17 2.58 26.09 8.55
C PHE A 17 2.08 26.59 7.19
N SER A 18 2.97 27.22 6.40
CA SER A 18 2.62 27.51 5.01
C SER A 18 2.71 26.21 4.18
N PRO A 19 1.64 25.84 3.45
CA PRO A 19 1.67 24.68 2.56
C PRO A 19 2.80 24.81 1.55
N ARG A 20 3.69 23.81 1.46
CA ARG A 20 4.83 23.82 0.54
C ARG A 20 4.51 23.22 -0.83
N MET A 21 3.22 22.98 -1.08
CA MET A 21 2.74 22.37 -2.30
C MET A 21 2.70 23.39 -3.44
N ASN A 22 3.72 23.35 -4.29
CA ASN A 22 3.73 24.05 -5.57
C ASN A 22 3.26 23.13 -6.72
N GLU A 23 3.10 23.69 -7.91
CA GLU A 23 2.62 22.96 -9.10
C GLU A 23 3.51 21.75 -9.43
N GLN A 24 4.83 21.88 -9.32
CA GLN A 24 5.76 20.80 -9.59
C GLN A 24 5.59 19.65 -8.59
N VAL A 25 5.54 19.95 -7.30
CA VAL A 25 5.32 18.95 -6.23
C VAL A 25 3.99 18.24 -6.45
N PHE A 26 2.92 19.00 -6.72
CA PHE A 26 1.60 18.43 -6.98
C PHE A 26 1.60 17.50 -8.19
N ARG A 27 2.27 17.88 -9.28
CA ARG A 27 2.42 17.05 -10.48
C ARG A 27 3.19 15.77 -10.20
N GLU A 28 4.32 15.85 -9.49
CA GLU A 28 5.09 14.64 -9.14
C GLU A 28 4.32 13.72 -8.18
N ALA A 29 3.62 14.29 -7.19
CA ALA A 29 2.77 13.53 -6.28
C ALA A 29 1.60 12.85 -7.01
N SER A 30 1.02 13.53 -7.99
CA SER A 30 -0.03 12.98 -8.84
C SER A 30 0.46 11.80 -9.68
N LYS A 31 1.68 11.87 -10.25
CA LYS A 31 2.26 10.75 -11.00
C LYS A 31 2.43 9.50 -10.14
N VAL A 32 2.95 9.67 -8.92
CA VAL A 32 3.07 8.57 -7.95
C VAL A 32 1.68 7.99 -7.62
N THR A 33 0.69 8.84 -7.39
CA THR A 33 -0.68 8.41 -7.09
C THR A 33 -1.30 7.62 -8.25
N LEU A 34 -1.13 8.09 -9.48
CA LEU A 34 -1.58 7.38 -10.68
C LEU A 34 -0.90 6.02 -10.83
N ALA A 35 0.41 5.96 -10.58
CA ALA A 35 1.14 4.70 -10.60
C ALA A 35 0.72 3.75 -9.47
N TYR A 36 0.41 4.30 -8.30
CA TYR A 36 -0.14 3.55 -7.17
C TYR A 36 -1.52 2.94 -7.52
N ILE A 37 -2.41 3.72 -8.14
CA ILE A 37 -3.68 3.21 -8.69
C ILE A 37 -3.41 2.13 -9.74
N GLY A 38 -2.44 2.35 -10.63
CA GLY A 38 -1.98 1.35 -11.59
C GLY A 38 -1.55 0.04 -10.92
N SER A 39 -0.84 0.11 -9.79
CA SER A 39 -0.43 -1.07 -9.03
C SER A 39 -1.58 -1.83 -8.37
N PHE A 40 -2.64 -1.12 -7.99
CA PHE A 40 -3.88 -1.75 -7.52
C PHE A 40 -4.57 -2.49 -8.67
N ILE A 41 -4.74 -1.84 -9.83
CA ILE A 41 -5.34 -2.43 -11.02
C ILE A 41 -4.54 -3.66 -11.46
N PHE A 42 -3.21 -3.59 -11.43
CA PHE A 42 -2.33 -4.72 -11.69
C PHE A 42 -2.58 -5.90 -10.74
N THR A 43 -2.71 -5.61 -9.43
CA THR A 43 -2.99 -6.65 -8.42
C THR A 43 -4.35 -7.31 -8.65
N ILE A 44 -5.38 -6.53 -8.99
CA ILE A 44 -6.70 -7.06 -9.38
C ILE A 44 -6.61 -7.87 -10.68
N GLY A 45 -5.83 -7.42 -11.66
CA GLY A 45 -5.58 -8.14 -12.91
C GLY A 45 -4.98 -9.52 -12.66
N ILE A 46 -3.96 -9.61 -11.79
CA ILE A 46 -3.39 -10.89 -11.34
C ILE A 46 -4.48 -11.76 -10.70
N GLN A 47 -5.25 -11.23 -9.75
CA GLN A 47 -6.32 -11.98 -9.09
C GLN A 47 -7.33 -12.55 -10.11
N VAL A 48 -7.75 -11.76 -11.10
CA VAL A 48 -8.69 -12.20 -12.14
C VAL A 48 -8.09 -13.30 -13.00
N VAL A 49 -6.85 -13.15 -13.47
CA VAL A 49 -6.16 -14.16 -14.30
C VAL A 49 -6.06 -15.50 -13.55
N PHE A 50 -5.62 -15.46 -12.29
CA PHE A 50 -5.45 -16.66 -11.50
C PHE A 50 -6.78 -17.28 -11.03
N LYS A 51 -7.83 -16.47 -10.85
CA LYS A 51 -9.20 -16.96 -10.66
C LYS A 51 -9.70 -17.74 -11.87
N VAL A 52 -9.49 -17.22 -13.08
CA VAL A 52 -9.86 -17.93 -14.31
C VAL A 52 -9.07 -19.24 -14.43
N LYS A 53 -7.76 -19.22 -14.12
CA LYS A 53 -6.92 -20.42 -14.12
C LYS A 53 -7.40 -21.47 -13.12
N SER A 54 -7.66 -21.06 -11.89
CA SER A 54 -8.18 -21.92 -10.81
C SER A 54 -9.51 -22.58 -11.18
N VAL A 55 -10.48 -21.81 -11.70
CA VAL A 55 -11.77 -22.35 -12.17
C VAL A 55 -11.58 -23.35 -13.31
N LYS A 56 -10.71 -23.06 -14.30
CA LYS A 56 -10.42 -23.98 -15.41
C LYS A 56 -9.79 -25.28 -14.92
N ASN A 57 -8.82 -25.21 -14.01
CA ASN A 57 -8.19 -26.39 -13.42
C ASN A 57 -9.23 -27.27 -12.72
N HIS A 58 -10.13 -26.66 -11.95
CA HIS A 58 -11.19 -27.41 -11.27
C HIS A 58 -12.19 -28.04 -12.25
N GLN A 59 -12.55 -27.36 -13.34
CA GLN A 59 -13.39 -27.94 -14.39
C GLN A 59 -12.72 -29.15 -15.06
N GLN A 60 -11.40 -29.12 -15.27
CA GLN A 60 -10.66 -30.27 -15.79
C GLN A 60 -10.67 -31.44 -14.81
N LEU A 61 -10.47 -31.20 -13.51
CA LEU A 61 -10.53 -32.23 -12.47
C LEU A 61 -11.92 -32.89 -12.38
N LYS A 62 -13.00 -32.12 -12.59
CA LYS A 62 -14.35 -32.68 -12.69
C LYS A 62 -14.52 -33.60 -13.90
N LYS A 63 -13.94 -33.24 -15.04
CA LYS A 63 -13.95 -34.10 -16.24
C LYS A 63 -13.20 -35.41 -16.03
N THR A 64 -12.18 -35.43 -15.17
CA THR A 64 -11.45 -36.65 -14.77
C THR A 64 -12.12 -37.41 -13.63
N GLY A 65 -13.36 -37.06 -13.24
CA GLY A 65 -14.15 -37.81 -12.27
C GLY A 65 -14.06 -37.33 -10.82
N SER A 66 -13.39 -36.21 -10.54
CA SER A 66 -13.40 -35.62 -9.19
C SER A 66 -14.82 -35.15 -8.82
N LYS A 67 -15.26 -35.53 -7.61
CA LYS A 67 -16.53 -35.07 -7.01
C LYS A 67 -16.36 -33.84 -6.13
N GLU A 68 -15.14 -33.36 -5.94
CA GLU A 68 -14.88 -32.20 -5.09
C GLU A 68 -15.59 -30.96 -5.67
N LYS A 69 -16.17 -30.16 -4.78
CA LYS A 69 -16.75 -28.87 -5.13
C LYS A 69 -15.65 -27.81 -5.16
N TYR A 70 -15.76 -26.86 -6.08
CA TYR A 70 -14.84 -25.73 -6.13
C TYR A 70 -14.99 -24.90 -4.85
N ASP A 71 -13.92 -24.80 -4.07
CA ASP A 71 -13.84 -23.88 -2.94
C ASP A 71 -12.68 -22.91 -3.16
N ARG A 72 -13.03 -21.67 -3.48
CA ARG A 72 -12.07 -20.58 -3.69
C ARG A 72 -11.16 -20.37 -2.48
N TYR A 73 -11.68 -20.52 -1.26
CA TYR A 73 -10.93 -20.20 -0.05
C TYR A 73 -9.93 -21.30 0.34
N GLN A 74 -10.10 -22.50 -0.22
CA GLN A 74 -9.17 -23.61 -0.06
C GLN A 74 -8.21 -23.74 -1.24
N ASP A 75 -8.50 -23.11 -2.39
CA ASP A 75 -7.65 -23.22 -3.57
C ASP A 75 -6.27 -22.57 -3.35
N GLU A 76 -5.20 -23.37 -3.51
CA GLU A 76 -3.81 -22.97 -3.27
C GLU A 76 -3.35 -21.82 -4.18
N ILE A 77 -3.98 -21.67 -5.35
CA ILE A 77 -3.71 -20.59 -6.30
C ILE A 77 -4.44 -19.31 -5.87
N MET A 78 -5.64 -19.44 -5.30
CA MET A 78 -6.47 -18.29 -4.93
C MET A 78 -6.03 -17.62 -3.63
N ILE A 79 -5.50 -18.38 -2.67
CA ILE A 79 -5.00 -17.85 -1.40
C ILE A 79 -3.97 -16.71 -1.58
N PRO A 80 -2.87 -16.87 -2.34
CA PRO A 80 -1.87 -15.82 -2.48
C PRO A 80 -2.41 -14.57 -3.18
N VAL A 81 -3.29 -14.71 -4.17
CA VAL A 81 -3.86 -13.56 -4.88
C VAL A 81 -4.90 -12.81 -4.05
N ASP A 82 -5.75 -13.52 -3.30
CA ASP A 82 -6.74 -12.92 -2.42
C ASP A 82 -6.05 -12.18 -1.26
N ARG A 83 -4.99 -12.77 -0.69
CA ARG A 83 -4.16 -12.11 0.32
C ARG A 83 -3.42 -10.89 -0.22
N SER A 84 -3.04 -10.89 -1.49
CA SER A 84 -2.39 -9.73 -2.12
C SER A 84 -3.34 -8.53 -2.23
N VAL A 85 -4.59 -8.76 -2.64
CA VAL A 85 -5.60 -7.69 -2.69
C VAL A 85 -5.94 -7.21 -1.28
N GLY A 86 -6.14 -8.13 -0.33
CA GLY A 86 -6.42 -7.79 1.07
C GLY A 86 -5.31 -6.92 1.67
N ASN A 87 -4.05 -7.33 1.51
CA ASN A 87 -2.91 -6.56 1.99
C ASN A 87 -2.81 -5.18 1.31
N PHE A 88 -3.13 -5.07 0.02
CA PHE A 88 -3.16 -3.77 -0.65
C PHE A 88 -4.18 -2.82 0.00
N MET A 89 -5.41 -3.30 0.22
CA MET A 89 -6.51 -2.52 0.80
C MET A 89 -6.24 -2.10 2.24
N GLU A 90 -5.69 -2.99 3.07
CA GLU A 90 -5.35 -2.71 4.47
C GLU A 90 -4.42 -1.51 4.63
N TRP A 91 -3.42 -1.41 3.75
CA TRP A 91 -2.36 -0.41 3.86
C TRP A 91 -2.55 0.79 2.93
N GLN A 92 -3.64 0.80 2.15
CA GLN A 92 -3.95 1.87 1.21
C GLN A 92 -4.17 3.21 1.90
N GLY A 93 -4.97 3.21 2.97
CA GLY A 93 -5.27 4.42 3.73
C GLY A 93 -4.00 5.05 4.32
N SER A 94 -3.16 4.23 4.96
CA SER A 94 -1.91 4.69 5.56
C SER A 94 -0.97 5.31 4.53
N PHE A 95 -0.77 4.66 3.39
CA PHE A 95 0.12 5.19 2.36
C PHE A 95 -0.38 6.50 1.78
N ILE A 96 -1.63 6.55 1.29
CA ILE A 96 -2.17 7.75 0.64
C ILE A 96 -2.15 8.93 1.60
N LEU A 97 -2.56 8.72 2.85
CA LEU A 97 -2.57 9.77 3.87
C LEU A 97 -1.17 10.29 4.15
N LEU A 98 -0.22 9.41 4.47
CA LEU A 98 1.15 9.80 4.82
C LEU A 98 1.88 10.44 3.64
N PHE A 99 1.70 9.88 2.44
CA PHE A 99 2.31 10.40 1.22
C PHE A 99 1.85 11.82 0.90
N TRP A 100 0.53 12.05 0.87
CA TRP A 100 -0.01 13.38 0.56
C TRP A 100 0.21 14.37 1.69
N MET A 101 0.17 13.95 2.95
CA MET A 101 0.53 14.80 4.08
C MET A 101 2.00 15.23 4.01
N ASN A 102 2.91 14.31 3.66
CA ASN A 102 4.31 14.66 3.40
C ASN A 102 4.44 15.63 2.21
N ALA A 103 3.75 15.37 1.09
CA ALA A 103 3.78 16.23 -0.08
C ALA A 103 3.29 17.67 0.23
N TYR A 104 2.21 17.78 1.00
CA TYR A 104 1.60 19.06 1.37
C TYR A 104 2.47 19.86 2.35
N LEU A 105 2.92 19.21 3.43
CA LEU A 105 3.67 19.87 4.49
C LEU A 105 5.13 20.17 4.10
N ARG A 106 5.73 19.28 3.30
CA ARG A 106 7.17 19.34 3.01
C ARG A 106 7.51 19.63 1.58
N GLY A 107 6.72 19.12 0.64
CA GLY A 107 7.06 19.14 -0.79
C GLY A 107 8.38 18.45 -1.15
N GLN A 108 8.86 17.56 -0.27
CA GLN A 108 10.15 16.84 -0.41
C GLN A 108 9.93 15.33 -0.45
N ASP A 109 10.92 14.59 -0.95
CA ASP A 109 10.96 13.12 -0.93
C ASP A 109 9.75 12.43 -1.58
N ILE A 110 9.13 13.08 -2.57
CA ILE A 110 8.04 12.52 -3.37
C ILE A 110 8.47 11.24 -4.07
N TRP A 111 9.75 11.17 -4.46
CA TRP A 111 10.33 10.02 -5.14
C TRP A 111 10.29 8.73 -4.29
N VAL A 112 10.29 8.83 -2.96
CA VAL A 112 10.19 7.67 -2.05
C VAL A 112 8.86 6.93 -2.25
N GLY A 113 7.82 7.62 -2.73
CA GLY A 113 6.54 7.01 -3.07
C GLY A 113 6.66 6.00 -4.22
N TRP A 114 7.61 6.18 -5.14
CA TRP A 114 7.88 5.19 -6.20
C TRP A 114 8.44 3.89 -5.66
N ILE A 115 9.21 3.92 -4.55
CA ILE A 115 9.65 2.70 -3.86
C ILE A 115 8.41 1.94 -3.37
N TYR A 116 7.45 2.63 -2.77
CA TYR A 116 6.22 2.00 -2.30
C TYR A 116 5.41 1.39 -3.44
N VAL A 117 5.29 2.09 -4.57
CA VAL A 117 4.63 1.55 -5.77
C VAL A 117 5.35 0.31 -6.29
N ALA A 118 6.68 0.32 -6.36
CA ALA A 118 7.47 -0.81 -6.84
C ALA A 118 7.28 -2.05 -5.96
N VAL A 119 7.30 -1.90 -4.63
CA VAL A 119 7.09 -3.04 -3.72
C VAL A 119 5.65 -3.55 -3.79
N ARG A 120 4.67 -2.68 -4.06
CA ARG A 120 3.27 -3.05 -4.28
C ARG A 120 3.06 -3.85 -5.57
N MET A 121 3.78 -3.50 -6.63
CA MET A 121 3.81 -4.29 -7.87
C MET A 121 4.49 -5.65 -7.66
N LEU A 122 5.55 -5.70 -6.85
CA LEU A 122 6.29 -6.93 -6.60
C LEU A 122 5.55 -7.89 -5.66
N TYR A 123 4.74 -7.38 -4.73
CA TYR A 123 4.04 -8.17 -3.72
C TYR A 123 3.22 -9.35 -4.30
N PRO A 124 2.27 -9.16 -5.24
CA PRO A 124 1.47 -10.27 -5.77
C PRO A 124 2.32 -11.30 -6.52
N LEU A 125 3.45 -10.89 -7.12
CA LEU A 125 4.38 -11.81 -7.78
C LEU A 125 5.09 -12.69 -6.76
N LEU A 126 5.60 -12.11 -5.67
CA LEU A 126 6.25 -12.88 -4.61
C LEU A 126 5.25 -13.74 -3.83
N ALA A 127 4.02 -13.25 -3.62
CA ALA A 127 2.96 -14.03 -3.00
C ALA A 127 2.71 -15.33 -3.79
N LEU A 128 2.61 -15.22 -5.12
CA LEU A 128 2.47 -16.37 -6.03
C LEU A 128 3.72 -17.25 -6.10
N ALA A 129 4.92 -16.67 -5.93
CA ALA A 129 6.19 -17.39 -5.91
C ALA A 129 6.45 -18.14 -4.58
N GLY A 130 5.43 -18.27 -3.72
CA GLY A 130 5.53 -18.98 -2.43
C GLY A 130 5.73 -18.05 -1.23
N GLY A 131 5.65 -16.74 -1.40
CA GLY A 131 5.64 -15.76 -0.31
C GLY A 131 4.38 -15.83 0.55
N VAL A 132 3.30 -16.39 0.03
CA VAL A 132 2.06 -16.63 0.80
C VAL A 132 1.60 -18.06 0.59
N SER A 133 1.24 -18.74 1.68
CA SER A 133 0.68 -20.09 1.66
C SER A 133 -0.56 -20.18 2.56
N ARG A 134 -1.18 -21.37 2.62
CA ARG A 134 -2.24 -21.70 3.60
C ARG A 134 -1.82 -21.45 5.05
N LYS A 135 -0.53 -21.61 5.37
CA LYS A 135 0.03 -21.36 6.70
C LYS A 135 0.25 -19.86 6.99
N GLY A 136 -0.01 -18.99 6.02
CA GLY A 136 0.19 -17.55 6.10
C GLY A 136 1.44 -17.07 5.37
N ALA A 137 1.93 -15.91 5.81
CA ALA A 137 3.12 -15.25 5.26
C ALA A 137 4.36 -16.14 5.39
N GLN A 138 5.12 -16.25 4.31
CA GLN A 138 6.42 -16.93 4.26
C GLN A 138 7.55 -15.90 4.18
N PRO A 139 8.80 -16.23 4.57
CA PRO A 139 9.89 -15.26 4.62
C PRO A 139 10.13 -14.46 3.34
N LEU A 140 9.85 -15.05 2.17
CA LEU A 140 9.97 -14.39 0.87
C LEU A 140 9.12 -13.10 0.77
N ILE A 141 7.96 -13.05 1.43
CA ILE A 141 7.10 -11.86 1.39
C ILE A 141 7.71 -10.66 2.12
N PHE A 142 8.66 -10.90 3.02
CA PHE A 142 9.33 -9.82 3.75
C PHE A 142 10.18 -8.93 2.85
N LEU A 143 10.57 -9.41 1.66
CA LEU A 143 11.26 -8.60 0.66
C LEU A 143 10.41 -7.43 0.14
N THR A 144 9.09 -7.49 0.27
CA THR A 144 8.19 -6.40 -0.12
C THR A 144 7.55 -5.71 1.07
N THR A 145 7.21 -6.45 2.14
CA THR A 145 6.57 -5.83 3.32
C THR A 145 7.52 -4.96 4.11
N VAL A 146 8.77 -5.40 4.35
CA VAL A 146 9.72 -4.63 5.17
C VAL A 146 10.07 -3.29 4.51
N PRO A 147 10.43 -3.24 3.20
CA PRO A 147 10.66 -1.95 2.55
C PRO A 147 9.38 -1.10 2.46
N GLY A 148 8.21 -1.72 2.29
CA GLY A 148 6.93 -1.01 2.33
C GLY A 148 6.68 -0.32 3.66
N TYR A 149 6.91 -1.01 4.78
CA TYR A 149 6.81 -0.43 6.12
C TYR A 149 7.87 0.63 6.38
N ALA A 150 9.09 0.44 5.88
CA ALA A 150 10.13 1.46 5.99
C ALA A 150 9.71 2.78 5.33
N VAL A 151 9.03 2.74 4.17
CA VAL A 151 8.49 3.95 3.52
C VAL A 151 7.40 4.62 4.38
N LEU A 152 6.48 3.84 4.95
CA LEU A 152 5.42 4.38 5.80
C LEU A 152 6.01 5.03 7.07
N SER A 153 6.94 4.35 7.74
CA SER A 153 7.64 4.87 8.91
C SER A 153 8.47 6.11 8.56
N TYR A 154 9.11 6.13 7.39
CA TYR A 154 9.84 7.30 6.91
C TYR A 154 8.93 8.52 6.80
N TYR A 155 7.79 8.41 6.09
CA TYR A 155 6.86 9.53 5.98
C TYR A 155 6.28 9.95 7.34
N GLY A 156 5.89 8.99 8.18
CA GLY A 156 5.42 9.28 9.54
C GLY A 156 6.45 10.07 10.34
N TYR A 157 7.72 9.67 10.30
CA TYR A 157 8.81 10.36 10.97
C TYR A 157 9.06 11.76 10.38
N GLN A 158 9.09 11.90 9.06
CA GLN A 158 9.31 13.19 8.41
C GLN A 158 8.19 14.20 8.71
N ILE A 159 6.96 13.73 8.84
CA ILE A 159 5.83 14.57 9.24
C ILE A 159 5.94 14.94 10.72
N TYR A 160 6.24 13.97 11.59
CA TYR A 160 6.46 14.24 13.01
C TYR A 160 7.51 15.33 13.24
N LYS A 161 8.65 15.25 12.54
CA LYS A 161 9.69 16.28 12.61
C LYS A 161 9.17 17.67 12.27
N VAL A 162 8.36 17.80 11.23
CA VAL A 162 7.87 19.12 10.79
C VAL A 162 6.80 19.70 11.72
N LEU A 163 6.02 18.83 12.36
CA LEU A 163 4.94 19.24 13.26
C LEU A 163 5.41 19.55 14.68
N TYR A 164 6.49 18.90 15.15
CA TYR A 164 6.83 18.86 16.57
C TYR A 164 8.31 19.14 16.89
N GLN A 165 9.16 19.38 15.89
CA GLN A 165 10.58 19.75 16.07
C GLN A 165 10.91 21.02 15.32
#